data_AF-A0A562CM03-F1
#
_entry.id   AF-A0A562CM03-F1
#
_cell.length_a   1.000
_cell.length_b   1.000
_cell.length_c   1.000
_cell.angle_alpha   90.00
_cell.angle_beta   90.00
_cell.angle_gamma   90.00
#
_symmetry.space_group_name_H-M   'P 1'
#
loop_
_entity.id
_entity.type
_entity.pdbx_description
1 polymer ?
#
loop_
_entity_poly.entity_id
_entity_poly.type
_entity_poly.pdbx_seq_one_letter_code
_entity_poly.pdbx_strand_id
1 'polypeptide(L)'
;MAAAERPSGLRDTIPVGSQLTMRAGSAAQVLLAWDDPERIHRGLQNAAFSAAELSAIRRRGWAQSVGEREQGVASVSAPVRSPGGKVIAAVSVSGPLERLSRQPGRMHAPAVLAAAERLSESLRRAAAE
;
A
#
# COMPACT_ATOMS: atom_id res chain seq x y z
N MET A 1 -6.12 -11.16 0.46
CA MET A 1 -6.50 -9.72 0.48
C MET A 1 -7.76 -9.58 1.32
N ALA A 2 -7.94 -8.46 2.00
CA ALA A 2 -9.21 -8.07 2.62
C ALA A 2 -9.65 -6.74 2.00
N ALA A 3 -10.95 -6.56 1.75
CA ALA A 3 -11.53 -5.36 1.16
C ALA A 3 -12.72 -4.89 2.03
N ALA A 4 -12.88 -3.58 2.18
CA ALA A 4 -13.98 -2.96 2.92
C ALA A 4 -14.55 -1.80 2.10
N GLU A 5 -15.88 -1.67 2.09
CA GLU A 5 -16.61 -0.82 1.15
C GLU A 5 -17.49 0.22 1.86
N ARG A 6 -17.82 1.30 1.14
CA ARG A 6 -18.93 2.18 1.51
C ARG A 6 -20.23 1.65 0.90
N PRO A 7 -21.39 1.85 1.57
CA PRO A 7 -22.67 1.36 1.06
C PRO A 7 -23.22 2.07 -0.20
N SER A 8 -22.62 3.18 -0.68
CA SER A 8 -23.03 3.85 -1.93
C SER A 8 -21.89 4.63 -2.62
N GLY A 9 -21.99 4.83 -3.95
CA GLY A 9 -21.05 5.59 -4.80
C GLY A 9 -20.38 4.77 -5.92
N LEU A 10 -19.66 5.44 -6.83
CA LEU A 10 -18.94 4.81 -7.96
C LEU A 10 -18.00 3.69 -7.49
N ARG A 11 -18.22 2.48 -8.05
CA ARG A 11 -17.60 1.20 -7.70
C ARG A 11 -16.28 1.02 -8.44
N ASP A 12 -15.19 1.06 -7.70
CA ASP A 12 -13.87 0.58 -8.13
C ASP A 12 -13.43 -0.44 -7.07
N THR A 13 -13.91 -1.68 -7.22
CA THR A 13 -13.71 -2.76 -6.23
C THR A 13 -12.60 -3.67 -6.72
N ILE A 14 -11.68 -3.99 -5.81
CA ILE A 14 -10.71 -5.08 -5.97
C ILE A 14 -11.22 -6.27 -5.16
N PRO A 15 -11.76 -7.33 -5.80
CA PRO A 15 -12.27 -8.50 -5.09
C PRO A 15 -11.23 -9.18 -4.20
N VAL A 16 -11.71 -9.80 -3.12
CA VAL A 16 -10.87 -10.71 -2.34
C VAL A 16 -10.43 -11.88 -3.25
N GLY A 17 -9.14 -12.19 -3.22
CA GLY A 17 -8.54 -13.22 -4.06
C GLY A 17 -7.96 -12.69 -5.38
N SER A 18 -8.21 -11.43 -5.74
CA SER A 18 -7.55 -10.81 -6.89
C SER A 18 -6.03 -10.83 -6.74
N GLN A 19 -5.35 -11.12 -7.84
CA GLN A 19 -3.90 -11.04 -7.96
C GLN A 19 -3.55 -9.81 -8.79
N LEU A 20 -2.73 -8.93 -8.22
CA LEU A 20 -2.32 -7.70 -8.85
C LEU A 20 -0.80 -7.69 -9.01
N THR A 21 -0.33 -7.02 -10.06
CA THR A 21 1.10 -6.92 -10.34
C THR A 21 1.87 -6.28 -9.18
N MET A 22 3.05 -6.83 -8.90
CA MET A 22 4.04 -6.25 -7.98
C MET A 22 4.89 -5.15 -8.65
N ARG A 23 4.69 -4.87 -9.93
CA ARG A 23 5.43 -3.85 -10.68
C ARG A 23 4.85 -2.45 -10.58
N ALA A 24 3.64 -2.29 -10.06
CA ALA A 24 2.94 -1.02 -10.05
C ALA A 24 2.01 -0.90 -8.84
N GLY A 25 1.76 0.33 -8.40
CA GLY A 25 0.80 0.68 -7.37
C GLY A 25 1.40 0.80 -5.97
N SER A 26 0.78 1.64 -5.13
CA SER A 26 1.30 1.96 -3.79
C SER A 26 1.47 0.73 -2.88
N ALA A 27 0.57 -0.25 -2.97
CA ALA A 27 0.67 -1.48 -2.19
C ALA A 27 1.90 -2.32 -2.57
N ALA A 28 2.23 -2.41 -3.86
CA ALA A 28 3.41 -3.12 -4.33
C ALA A 28 4.69 -2.43 -3.85
N GLN A 29 4.72 -1.10 -3.90
CA GLN A 29 5.82 -0.30 -3.36
C GLN A 29 6.01 -0.53 -1.86
N VAL A 30 4.93 -0.56 -1.06
CA VAL A 30 4.98 -0.84 0.38
C VAL A 30 5.53 -2.24 0.66
N LEU A 31 5.03 -3.26 -0.04
CA LEU A 31 5.47 -4.63 0.18
C LEU A 31 6.94 -4.83 -0.19
N LEU A 32 7.45 -4.09 -1.18
CA LEU A 32 8.85 -4.21 -1.61
C LEU A 32 9.82 -3.35 -0.80
N ALA A 33 9.40 -2.19 -0.29
CA ALA A 33 10.33 -1.19 0.27
C ALA A 33 11.17 -1.67 1.47
N TRP A 34 10.71 -2.68 2.22
CA TRP A 34 11.41 -3.26 3.37
C TRP A 34 11.84 -4.72 3.14
N ASP A 35 11.79 -5.21 1.90
CA ASP A 35 12.22 -6.57 1.58
C ASP A 35 13.76 -6.67 1.56
N ASP A 36 14.28 -7.89 1.41
CA ASP A 36 15.72 -8.09 1.27
C ASP A 36 16.29 -7.48 -0.04
N PRO A 37 17.58 -7.08 -0.06
CA PRO A 37 18.17 -6.39 -1.23
C PRO A 37 18.02 -7.15 -2.54
N GLU A 38 18.14 -8.48 -2.54
CA GLU A 38 17.98 -9.32 -3.73
C GLU A 38 16.53 -9.31 -4.25
N ARG A 39 15.54 -9.36 -3.35
CA ARG A 39 14.12 -9.22 -3.70
C ARG A 39 13.79 -7.81 -4.19
N ILE A 40 14.35 -6.78 -3.56
CA ILE A 40 14.20 -5.39 -4.03
C ILE A 40 14.74 -5.27 -5.45
N HIS A 41 15.96 -5.75 -5.71
CA HIS A 41 16.58 -5.67 -7.02
C HIS A 41 15.73 -6.36 -8.10
N ARG A 42 15.25 -7.58 -7.83
CA ARG A 42 14.37 -8.30 -8.76
C ARG A 42 13.01 -7.62 -8.92
N GLY A 43 12.41 -7.14 -7.83
CA GLY A 43 11.11 -6.49 -7.83
C GLY A 43 11.09 -5.16 -8.58
N LEU A 44 12.24 -4.48 -8.67
CA LEU A 44 12.40 -3.25 -9.45
C LEU A 44 12.53 -3.50 -10.96
N GLN A 45 12.74 -4.74 -11.42
CA GLN A 45 12.83 -5.04 -12.84
C GLN A 45 11.48 -4.77 -13.53
N ASN A 46 11.46 -3.77 -14.42
CA ASN A 46 10.26 -3.29 -15.11
C ASN A 46 9.17 -2.75 -14.17
N ALA A 47 9.55 -2.26 -12.98
CA ALA A 47 8.62 -1.58 -12.09
C ALA A 47 8.33 -0.15 -12.56
N ALA A 48 7.13 0.34 -12.26
CA ALA A 48 6.71 1.72 -12.46
C ALA A 48 7.30 2.69 -11.40
N PHE A 49 8.13 2.17 -10.50
CA PHE A 49 8.76 2.88 -9.40
C PHE A 49 10.22 2.46 -9.24
N SER A 50 10.99 3.28 -8.54
CA SER A 50 12.44 3.24 -8.46
C SER A 50 12.94 2.93 -7.05
N ALA A 51 14.22 2.56 -6.94
CA ALA A 51 14.89 2.41 -5.64
C ALA A 51 14.85 3.70 -4.80
N ALA A 52 14.91 4.87 -5.45
CA ALA A 52 14.82 6.17 -4.79
C ALA A 52 13.43 6.38 -4.14
N GLU A 53 12.37 5.97 -4.83
CA GLU A 53 11.00 6.01 -4.29
C GLU A 53 10.83 5.04 -3.12
N LEU A 54 11.33 3.80 -3.23
CA LEU A 54 11.33 2.86 -2.10
C LEU A 54 12.07 3.43 -0.89
N SER A 55 13.20 4.10 -1.11
CA SER A 55 13.95 4.78 -0.04
C SER A 55 13.13 5.91 0.60
N ALA A 56 12.43 6.73 -0.20
CA ALA A 56 11.54 7.76 0.32
C ALA A 56 10.36 7.18 1.11
N ILE A 57 9.80 6.07 0.64
CA ILE A 57 8.71 5.33 1.30
C ILE A 57 9.17 4.83 2.67
N ARG A 58 10.38 4.25 2.76
CA ARG A 58 10.94 3.85 4.06
C ARG A 58 11.05 5.00 5.04
N ARG A 59 11.46 6.19 4.58
CA ARG A 59 11.58 7.38 5.43
C ARG A 59 10.24 7.92 5.91
N ARG A 60 9.23 7.98 5.03
CA ARG A 60 7.92 8.57 5.36
C ARG A 60 6.90 7.58 5.93
N GLY A 61 7.13 6.28 5.78
CA GLY A 61 6.28 5.21 6.30
C GLY A 61 5.08 4.83 5.42
N TRP A 62 4.89 5.45 4.26
CA TRP A 62 3.76 5.20 3.36
C TRP A 62 4.15 5.37 1.90
N ALA A 63 3.34 4.85 0.99
CA ALA A 63 3.50 4.98 -0.46
C ALA A 63 2.26 5.58 -1.11
N GLN A 64 2.44 6.23 -2.26
CA GLN A 64 1.33 6.62 -3.13
C GLN A 64 1.64 6.26 -4.58
N SER A 65 0.60 6.04 -5.36
CA SER A 65 0.68 5.86 -6.81
C SER A 65 -0.40 6.66 -7.51
N VAL A 66 -0.10 7.17 -8.69
CA VAL A 66 -1.03 7.93 -9.54
C VAL A 66 -0.91 7.40 -10.96
N GLY A 67 -1.97 6.77 -11.47
CA GLY A 67 -2.01 6.26 -12.84
C GLY A 67 -1.11 5.04 -13.12
N GLU A 68 -0.47 4.46 -12.11
CA GLU A 68 0.54 3.40 -12.32
C GLU A 68 -0.08 2.06 -12.76
N ARG A 69 -1.26 1.71 -12.24
CA ARG A 69 -1.96 0.47 -12.58
C ARG A 69 -3.03 0.69 -13.64
N GLU A 70 -3.77 1.76 -13.46
CA GLU A 70 -4.86 2.16 -14.33
C GLU A 70 -4.86 3.67 -14.45
N GLN A 71 -4.93 4.16 -15.68
CA GLN A 71 -5.00 5.59 -15.94
C GLN A 71 -6.27 6.15 -15.29
N GLY A 72 -6.14 7.24 -14.53
CA GLY A 72 -7.27 7.82 -13.80
C GLY A 72 -7.43 7.33 -12.36
N VAL A 73 -6.64 6.35 -11.90
CA VAL A 73 -6.71 5.82 -10.53
C VAL A 73 -5.51 6.27 -9.69
N ALA A 74 -5.78 6.67 -8.44
CA ALA A 74 -4.77 6.92 -7.43
C ALA A 74 -4.90 5.95 -6.26
N SER A 75 -3.80 5.75 -5.52
CA SER A 75 -3.85 5.03 -4.25
C SER A 75 -2.80 5.52 -3.26
N VAL A 76 -3.05 5.27 -1.98
CA VAL A 76 -2.10 5.47 -0.87
C VAL A 76 -2.10 4.21 0.00
N SER A 77 -0.93 3.73 0.37
CA SER A 77 -0.76 2.51 1.17
C SER A 77 0.21 2.71 2.34
N ALA A 78 -0.01 1.95 3.41
CA ALA A 78 0.90 1.87 4.56
C ALA A 78 1.19 0.41 4.95
N PRO A 79 2.39 0.12 5.51
CA PRO A 79 2.80 -1.22 5.89
C PRO A 79 2.09 -1.71 7.14
N VAL A 80 1.60 -2.94 7.11
CA VAL A 80 1.17 -3.69 8.30
C VAL A 80 2.32 -4.61 8.70
N ARG A 81 2.71 -4.52 9.97
CA ARG A 81 3.87 -5.24 10.50
C ARG A 81 3.45 -6.41 11.36
N SER A 82 4.22 -7.49 11.26
CA SER A 82 4.15 -8.61 12.19
C SER A 82 4.69 -8.21 13.56
N PRO A 83 4.50 -9.04 14.60
CA PRO A 83 5.09 -8.80 15.92
C PRO A 83 6.62 -8.67 15.88
N GLY A 84 7.29 -9.38 14.97
CA GLY A 84 8.74 -9.27 14.72
C GLY A 84 9.15 -8.05 13.90
N GLY A 85 8.25 -7.09 13.64
CA GLY A 85 8.54 -5.85 12.92
C GLY A 85 8.62 -5.96 11.40
N LYS A 86 8.53 -7.18 10.85
CA LYS A 86 8.55 -7.44 9.39
C LYS A 86 7.26 -6.94 8.75
N VAL A 87 7.36 -6.26 7.60
CA VAL A 87 6.19 -5.93 6.78
C VAL A 87 5.61 -7.21 6.17
N ILE A 88 4.36 -7.52 6.48
CA ILE A 88 3.68 -8.75 6.02
C ILE A 88 2.42 -8.47 5.20
N ALA A 89 1.92 -7.24 5.25
CA ALA A 89 0.80 -6.79 4.44
C ALA A 89 0.89 -5.28 4.21
N ALA A 90 0.00 -4.77 3.36
CA ALA A 90 -0.23 -3.34 3.16
C ALA A 90 -1.73 -3.07 3.27
N VAL A 91 -2.09 -1.98 3.95
CA VAL A 91 -3.45 -1.42 3.90
C VAL A 91 -3.46 -0.26 2.93
N SER A 92 -4.48 -0.18 2.07
CA SER A 92 -4.54 0.76 0.98
C SER A 92 -5.92 1.43 0.91
N VAL A 93 -5.92 2.68 0.46
CA VAL A 93 -7.11 3.37 -0.07
C VAL A 93 -6.82 3.69 -1.52
N SER A 94 -7.72 3.29 -2.42
CA SER A 94 -7.64 3.54 -3.86
C SER A 94 -8.95 4.07 -4.42
N GLY A 95 -8.87 4.68 -5.60
CA GLY A 95 -10.02 5.16 -6.33
C GLY A 95 -9.69 6.24 -7.37
N PRO A 96 -10.71 6.84 -7.99
CA PRO A 96 -10.54 7.82 -9.07
C PRO A 96 -9.77 9.07 -8.64
N LEU A 97 -8.96 9.61 -9.54
CA LEU A 97 -8.15 10.82 -9.34
C LEU A 97 -8.99 12.04 -8.98
N GLU A 98 -10.22 12.11 -9.48
CA GLU A 98 -11.16 13.19 -9.18
C GLU A 98 -11.48 13.25 -7.68
N ARG A 99 -11.41 12.11 -6.97
CA ARG A 99 -11.67 12.02 -5.52
C ARG A 99 -10.39 12.05 -4.69
N LEU A 100 -9.37 11.32 -5.12
CA LEU A 100 -8.12 11.15 -4.36
C LEU A 100 -7.05 12.20 -4.68
N SER A 101 -7.27 13.04 -5.68
CA SER A 101 -6.32 14.00 -6.24
C SER A 101 -5.04 13.35 -6.81
N ARG A 102 -4.17 14.18 -7.41
CA ARG A 102 -2.82 13.75 -7.83
C ARG A 102 -1.82 13.61 -6.66
N GLN A 103 -2.24 13.90 -5.43
CA GLN A 103 -1.41 13.78 -4.23
C GLN A 103 -2.19 13.08 -3.10
N PRO A 104 -2.62 11.83 -3.29
CA PRO A 104 -3.47 11.11 -2.32
C PRO A 104 -2.83 11.01 -0.94
N GLY A 105 -1.51 10.96 -0.86
CA GLY A 105 -0.77 10.94 0.40
C GLY A 105 -1.03 12.16 1.29
N ARG A 106 -1.21 13.36 0.72
CA ARG A 106 -1.45 14.58 1.52
C ARG A 106 -2.76 14.50 2.31
N MET A 107 -3.79 13.88 1.75
CA MET A 107 -5.10 13.81 2.37
C MET A 107 -5.27 12.54 3.20
N HIS A 108 -4.71 11.42 2.75
CA HIS A 108 -5.09 10.11 3.28
C HIS A 108 -3.96 9.38 4.02
N ALA A 109 -2.70 9.81 3.91
CA ALA A 109 -1.61 9.11 4.61
C ALA A 109 -1.82 9.00 6.12
N PRO A 110 -2.27 10.05 6.87
CA PRO A 110 -2.50 9.91 8.31
C PRO A 110 -3.52 8.83 8.65
N ALA A 111 -4.63 8.75 7.90
CA ALA A 111 -5.67 7.77 8.13
C ALA A 111 -5.21 6.34 7.80
N VAL A 112 -4.49 6.16 6.68
CA VAL A 112 -3.99 4.85 6.25
C VAL A 112 -2.90 4.34 7.19
N LEU A 113 -2.01 5.21 7.67
CA LEU A 113 -1.01 4.88 8.70
C LEU A 113 -1.70 4.46 10.01
N ALA A 114 -2.66 5.23 10.50
CA ALA A 114 -3.39 4.90 11.72
C ALA A 114 -4.13 3.54 11.60
N ALA A 115 -4.68 3.23 10.43
CA ALA A 115 -5.28 1.93 10.18
C ALA A 115 -4.23 0.80 10.20
N ALA A 116 -3.07 1.02 9.59
CA ALA A 116 -1.98 0.05 9.55
C ALA A 116 -1.42 -0.27 10.94
N GLU A 117 -1.27 0.75 11.79
CA GLU A 117 -0.83 0.59 13.17
C GLU A 117 -1.82 -0.21 14.00
N ARG A 118 -3.13 0.09 13.90
CA ARG A 118 -4.18 -0.70 14.59
C ARG A 118 -4.17 -2.18 14.17
N LEU A 119 -3.97 -2.47 12.88
CA LEU A 119 -3.83 -3.84 12.40
C LEU A 119 -2.58 -4.51 12.96
N SER A 120 -1.45 -3.79 12.98
CA SER A 120 -0.18 -4.31 13.52
C SER A 120 -0.25 -4.56 15.03
N GLU A 121 -0.96 -3.70 15.78
CA GLU A 121 -1.24 -3.91 17.20
C GLU A 121 -2.15 -5.12 17.45
N SER A 122 -3.19 -5.29 16.63
CA SER A 122 -4.09 -6.46 16.74
C SER A 122 -3.32 -7.76 16.50
N LEU A 123 -2.41 -7.78 15.52
CA LEU A 123 -1.54 -8.93 15.25
C LEU A 123 -0.55 -9.21 16.40
N ARG A 124 -0.03 -8.17 17.05
CA ARG A 124 0.82 -8.32 18.25
C ARG A 124 0.06 -8.94 19.42
N ARG A 125 -1.17 -8.48 19.65
CA ARG A 125 -2.03 -9.03 20.71
C ARG A 125 -2.37 -10.50 20.45
N ALA A 126 -2.82 -10.83 19.24
CA ALA A 126 -3.18 -12.19 18.86
C ALA A 126 -2.00 -13.19 18.91
N ALA A 127 -0.75 -12.72 18.83
CA ALA A 127 0.43 -13.56 18.97
C ALA A 127 0.92 -13.74 20.42
N ALA A 128 0.38 -12.95 21.35
CA ALA A 128 0.68 -13.03 22.79
C ALA A 128 -0.36 -13.85 23.58
N GLU A 129 -1.47 -14.20 22.93
CA GLU A 129 -2.51 -15.14 23.38
C GLU A 129 -2.13 -16.58 22.99
#